data_AF-A0A5B2VG80-F1
#
_entry.id   AF-A0A5B2VG80-F1
#
_cell.length_a   1.000
_cell.length_b   1.000
_cell.length_c   1.000
_cell.angle_alpha   90.00
_cell.angle_beta   90.00
_cell.angle_gamma   90.00
#
_symmetry.space_group_name_H-M   'P 1'
#
loop_
_entity.id
_entity.type
_entity.pdbx_description
1 polymer ?
#
loop_
_entity_poly.entity_id
_entity_poly.type
_entity_poly.pdbx_seq_one_letter_code
_entity_poly.pdbx_strand_id
1 'polypeptide(L)'
;MTDALDAAALYENDAWLVTADGIEHKGTSYFIERDVMAQRRSDGLWTWPLQLAEKSWFEARDFARAFLHALLAYDIRPDAALASSLAQIGPAARSVCGEVATLGEAAAFVAAMAEPARETMPRNVRARRGVTIATPARAVARVGQARRAMAV
;
A
#
# COMPACT_ATOMS: atom_id res chain seq x y z
N MET A 1 3.14 24.24 23.34
CA MET A 1 1.88 23.53 23.02
C MET A 1 1.53 23.81 21.55
N THR A 2 2.38 23.34 20.63
CA THR A 2 2.13 23.30 19.18
C THR A 2 3.18 22.36 18.58
N ASP A 3 2.84 21.09 18.34
CA ASP A 3 3.65 20.17 17.52
C ASP A 3 2.73 19.03 17.05
N ALA A 4 1.73 19.38 16.24
CA ALA A 4 0.80 18.43 15.63
C ALA A 4 0.39 18.84 14.21
N LEU A 5 1.04 19.86 13.63
CA LEU A 5 0.55 20.54 12.41
C LEU A 5 1.52 20.50 11.22
N ASP A 6 2.54 19.64 11.21
CA ASP A 6 3.38 19.46 10.01
C ASP A 6 3.29 18.05 9.40
N ALA A 7 2.28 17.28 9.78
CA ALA A 7 1.85 16.17 8.93
C ALA A 7 1.01 16.79 7.80
N ALA A 8 1.62 16.96 6.63
CA ALA A 8 0.95 17.53 5.46
C ALA A 8 -0.41 16.84 5.23
N ALA A 9 -1.49 17.60 5.38
CA ALA A 9 -2.84 17.11 5.18
C ALA A 9 -3.01 16.66 3.74
N LEU A 10 -3.25 15.36 3.53
CA LEU A 10 -3.52 14.77 2.22
C LEU A 10 -4.97 14.99 1.81
N TYR A 11 -5.87 15.04 2.79
CA TYR A 11 -7.28 15.37 2.62
C TYR A 11 -7.87 15.84 3.96
N GLU A 12 -8.84 16.74 3.92
CA GLU A 12 -9.57 17.19 5.11
C GLU A 12 -11.04 17.43 4.78
N ASN A 13 -11.93 17.07 5.70
CA ASN A 13 -13.33 17.48 5.70
C ASN A 13 -13.75 18.00 7.08
N ASP A 14 -15.05 18.23 7.27
CA ASP A 14 -15.59 18.83 8.49
C ASP A 14 -15.20 18.05 9.77
N ALA A 15 -15.17 16.72 9.69
CA ALA A 15 -14.95 15.84 10.83
C ALA A 15 -13.60 15.09 10.83
N TRP A 16 -12.95 14.93 9.69
CA TRP A 16 -11.81 14.04 9.50
C TRP A 16 -10.64 14.71 8.78
N LEU A 17 -9.43 14.36 9.23
CA LEU A 17 -8.17 14.74 8.64
C LEU A 17 -7.44 13.47 8.18
N VAL A 18 -6.89 13.49 6.97
CA VAL A 18 -6.05 12.42 6.40
C VAL A 18 -4.63 12.94 6.30
N THR A 19 -3.68 12.22 6.88
CA THR A 19 -2.25 12.53 6.85
C THR A 19 -1.48 11.39 6.18
N ALA A 20 -0.15 11.46 6.13
CA ALA A 20 0.67 10.36 5.62
C ALA A 20 0.60 9.09 6.51
N ASP A 21 0.34 9.28 7.80
CA ASP A 21 0.40 8.23 8.82
C ASP A 21 -0.95 7.57 9.10
N GLY A 22 -2.06 8.22 8.73
CA GLY A 22 -3.40 7.67 8.96
C GLY A 22 -4.51 8.71 8.83
N ILE A 23 -5.67 8.39 9.43
CA ILE A 23 -6.82 9.28 9.48
C ILE A 23 -7.19 9.61 10.94
N GLU A 24 -7.47 10.87 11.21
CA GLU A 24 -7.83 11.38 12.53
C GLU A 24 -9.21 12.04 12.52
N HIS A 25 -10.03 11.72 13.51
CA HIS A 25 -11.26 12.45 13.76
C HIS A 25 -11.00 13.71 14.59
N LYS A 26 -11.31 14.89 14.04
CA LYS A 26 -11.01 16.20 14.62
C LYS A 26 -11.71 16.46 15.96
N GLY A 27 -12.90 15.89 16.16
CA GLY A 27 -13.70 16.11 17.36
C GLY A 27 -13.33 15.23 18.56
N THR A 28 -12.71 14.07 18.32
CA THR A 28 -12.39 13.09 19.38
C THR A 28 -10.90 12.75 19.44
N SER A 29 -10.11 13.27 18.51
CA SER A 29 -8.72 12.87 18.26
C SER A 29 -8.56 11.36 18.09
N TYR A 30 -9.59 10.69 17.56
CA TYR A 30 -9.54 9.26 17.30
C TYR A 30 -8.74 9.00 16.03
N PHE A 31 -7.61 8.31 16.17
CA PHE A 31 -6.68 8.05 15.08
C PHE A 31 -6.73 6.60 14.60
N ILE A 32 -6.67 6.41 13.29
CA ILE A 32 -6.60 5.12 12.61
C ILE A 32 -5.32 5.12 11.79
N GLU A 33 -4.37 4.27 12.17
CA GLU A 33 -3.09 4.13 11.48
C GLU A 33 -3.28 3.64 10.04
N ARG A 34 -2.43 4.12 9.14
CA ARG A 34 -2.38 3.70 7.74
C ARG A 34 -2.26 2.19 7.59
N ASP A 35 -1.35 1.57 8.34
CA ASP A 35 -0.99 0.15 8.19
C ASP A 35 -2.15 -0.79 8.53
N VAL A 36 -3.11 -0.30 9.32
CA VAL A 36 -4.27 -1.08 9.72
C VAL A 36 -5.48 -0.86 8.81
N MET A 37 -5.45 0.14 7.91
CA MET A 37 -6.64 0.49 7.11
C MET A 37 -7.09 -0.62 6.17
N ALA A 38 -6.16 -1.39 5.59
CA ALA A 38 -6.48 -2.50 4.68
C ALA A 38 -6.89 -3.80 5.41
N GLN A 39 -6.89 -3.81 6.75
CA GLN A 39 -7.18 -5.01 7.53
C GLN A 39 -8.58 -5.56 7.24
N ARG A 40 -8.63 -6.88 7.16
CA ARG A 40 -9.85 -7.65 6.92
C ARG A 40 -10.20 -8.51 8.13
N ARG A 41 -11.49 -8.73 8.31
CA ARG A 41 -12.03 -9.73 9.22
C ARG A 41 -11.99 -11.11 8.58
N SER A 42 -12.30 -12.14 9.36
CA SER A 42 -12.41 -13.52 8.89
C SER A 42 -13.49 -13.76 7.83
N ASP A 43 -14.48 -12.86 7.73
CA ASP A 43 -15.55 -12.86 6.74
C ASP A 43 -15.17 -12.14 5.43
N GLY A 44 -13.95 -11.60 5.33
CA GLY A 44 -13.45 -10.87 4.16
C GLY A 44 -13.85 -9.40 4.08
N LEU A 45 -14.66 -8.91 5.03
CA LEU A 45 -15.04 -7.50 5.10
C LEU A 45 -13.93 -6.65 5.73
N TRP A 46 -13.97 -5.35 5.46
CA TRP A 46 -13.00 -4.38 5.98
C TRP A 46 -13.24 -4.13 7.46
N THR A 47 -12.19 -4.27 8.26
CA THR A 47 -12.29 -4.17 9.73
C THR A 47 -12.75 -2.78 10.18
N TRP A 48 -12.14 -1.72 9.65
CA TRP A 48 -12.33 -0.36 10.18
C TRP A 48 -13.71 0.24 9.96
N PRO A 49 -14.34 0.15 8.77
CA PRO A 49 -15.73 0.56 8.62
C PRO A 49 -16.64 -0.13 9.65
N LEU A 50 -16.46 -1.43 9.87
CA LEU A 50 -17.25 -2.19 10.84
C LEU A 50 -16.95 -1.80 12.29
N GLN A 51 -15.69 -1.56 12.66
CA GLN A 51 -15.35 -1.08 14.00
C GLN A 51 -15.88 0.32 14.29
N LEU A 52 -15.94 1.20 13.27
CA LEU A 52 -16.59 2.50 13.44
C LEU A 52 -18.10 2.37 13.55
N ALA A 53 -18.73 1.41 12.86
CA ALA A 53 -20.18 1.14 12.96
C ALA A 53 -20.67 1.00 14.42
N GLU A 54 -19.82 0.49 15.30
CA GLU A 54 -20.11 0.31 16.73
C GLU A 54 -20.12 1.63 17.52
N LYS A 55 -19.70 2.74 16.90
CA LYS A 55 -19.56 4.07 17.52
C LYS A 55 -20.64 5.00 16.98
N SER A 56 -21.27 5.77 17.86
CA SER A 56 -22.38 6.66 17.48
C SER A 56 -21.98 8.12 17.21
N TRP A 57 -20.69 8.46 17.35
CA TRP A 57 -20.23 9.85 17.35
C TRP A 57 -19.76 10.36 15.99
N PHE A 58 -19.74 9.50 14.95
CA PHE A 58 -19.23 9.87 13.64
C PHE A 58 -20.35 9.95 12.60
N GLU A 59 -20.17 10.84 11.63
CA GLU A 59 -21.04 10.90 10.46
C GLU A 59 -20.54 9.93 9.38
N ALA A 60 -21.42 9.00 8.99
CA ALA A 60 -21.07 7.90 8.08
C ALA A 60 -20.56 8.40 6.71
N ARG A 61 -21.13 9.50 6.21
CA ARG A 61 -20.73 10.11 4.94
C ARG A 61 -19.31 10.69 5.00
N ASP A 62 -19.02 11.44 6.05
CA ASP A 62 -17.73 12.14 6.19
C ASP A 62 -16.60 11.16 6.44
N PHE A 63 -16.86 10.14 7.25
CA PHE A 63 -15.91 9.04 7.41
C PHE A 63 -15.67 8.31 6.09
N ALA A 64 -16.73 7.94 5.35
CA ALA A 64 -16.56 7.21 4.09
C ALA A 64 -15.73 8.01 3.07
N ARG A 65 -15.92 9.33 2.99
CA ARG A 65 -15.12 10.21 2.14
C ARG A 65 -13.66 10.20 2.57
N ALA A 66 -13.39 10.48 3.85
CA ALA A 66 -12.02 10.51 4.36
C ALA A 66 -11.31 9.14 4.19
N PHE A 67 -12.01 8.04 4.47
CA PHE A 67 -11.49 6.69 4.30
C PHE A 67 -11.12 6.41 2.85
N LEU A 68 -12.00 6.71 1.89
CA LEU A 68 -11.73 6.49 0.47
C LEU A 68 -10.58 7.37 -0.05
N HIS A 69 -10.50 8.63 0.37
CA HIS A 69 -9.38 9.52 0.04
C HIS A 69 -8.05 8.99 0.61
N ALA A 70 -8.07 8.46 1.83
CA ALA A 70 -6.91 7.82 2.43
C ALA A 70 -6.46 6.57 1.65
N LEU A 71 -7.40 5.71 1.25
CA LEU A 71 -7.07 4.55 0.41
C LEU A 71 -6.41 4.94 -0.91
N LEU A 72 -6.94 5.97 -1.59
CA LEU A 72 -6.35 6.50 -2.82
C LEU A 72 -4.95 7.07 -2.56
N ALA A 73 -4.78 7.84 -1.48
CA ALA A 73 -3.50 8.44 -1.13
C ALA A 73 -2.43 7.40 -0.73
N TYR A 74 -2.85 6.26 -0.19
CA TYR A 74 -1.96 5.17 0.23
C TYR A 74 -1.76 4.09 -0.83
N ASP A 75 -2.33 4.27 -2.02
CA ASP A 75 -2.33 3.31 -3.13
C ASP A 75 -2.96 1.95 -2.74
N ILE A 76 -3.96 1.98 -1.86
CA ILE A 76 -4.74 0.80 -1.46
C ILE A 76 -5.97 0.72 -2.36
N ARG A 77 -6.04 -0.34 -3.17
CA ARG A 77 -7.14 -0.51 -4.13
C ARG A 77 -8.46 -0.81 -3.40
N PRO A 78 -9.51 0.02 -3.55
CA PRO A 78 -10.84 -0.34 -3.07
C PRO A 78 -11.39 -1.53 -3.87
N ASP A 79 -12.14 -2.39 -3.20
CA ASP A 79 -12.75 -3.59 -3.79
C ASP A 79 -14.26 -3.67 -3.51
N ALA A 80 -14.93 -4.68 -4.08
CA ALA A 80 -16.36 -4.88 -3.85
C ALA A 80 -16.69 -5.11 -2.36
N ALA A 81 -15.77 -5.72 -1.60
CA ALA A 81 -15.95 -5.93 -0.17
C ALA A 81 -15.93 -4.62 0.62
N LEU A 82 -15.26 -3.57 0.14
CA LEU A 82 -15.31 -2.23 0.74
C LEU A 82 -16.72 -1.64 0.63
N ALA A 83 -17.34 -1.73 -0.56
CA ALA A 83 -18.69 -1.23 -0.76
C ALA A 83 -19.70 -1.96 0.16
N SER A 84 -19.54 -3.27 0.34
CA SER A 84 -20.33 -4.05 1.30
C SER A 84 -20.07 -3.61 2.75
N SER A 85 -18.81 -3.32 3.11
CA SER A 85 -18.46 -2.88 4.47
C SER A 85 -19.01 -1.49 4.78
N LEU A 86 -18.95 -0.55 3.83
CA LEU A 86 -19.53 0.79 3.96
C LEU A 86 -21.06 0.76 4.01
N ALA A 87 -21.71 -0.20 3.35
CA ALA A 87 -23.15 -0.37 3.46
C ALA A 87 -23.61 -0.71 4.89
N GLN A 88 -22.75 -1.34 5.70
CA GLN A 88 -23.06 -1.69 7.09
C GLN A 88 -23.08 -0.48 8.03
N ILE A 89 -22.38 0.61 7.69
CA ILE A 89 -22.40 1.86 8.46
C ILE A 89 -23.46 2.85 7.99
N GLY A 90 -24.09 2.60 6.84
CA GLY A 90 -25.28 3.32 6.41
C GLY A 90 -25.36 3.61 4.90
N PRO A 91 -26.55 3.99 4.42
CA PRO A 91 -26.77 4.27 3.00
C PRO A 91 -25.97 5.47 2.50
N ALA A 92 -25.71 6.46 3.36
CA ALA A 92 -24.92 7.64 3.00
C ALA A 92 -23.46 7.27 2.66
N ALA A 93 -22.86 6.37 3.45
CA ALA A 93 -21.50 5.87 3.21
C ALA A 93 -21.43 5.04 1.92
N ARG A 94 -22.44 4.19 1.66
CA ARG A 94 -22.52 3.40 0.42
C ARG A 94 -22.56 4.29 -0.83
N SER A 95 -23.34 5.36 -0.82
CA SER A 95 -23.44 6.29 -1.95
C SER A 95 -22.11 6.96 -2.28
N VAL A 96 -21.29 7.28 -1.27
CA VAL A 96 -19.96 7.86 -1.47
C VAL A 96 -19.03 6.91 -2.23
N CYS A 97 -19.13 5.59 -2.03
CA CYS A 97 -18.30 4.63 -2.74
C CYS A 97 -18.47 4.71 -4.28
N GLY A 98 -19.69 5.01 -4.76
CA GLY A 98 -19.94 5.23 -6.19
C GLY A 98 -19.45 6.60 -6.70
N GLU A 99 -19.45 7.61 -5.83
CA GLU A 99 -19.02 8.98 -6.14
C GLU A 99 -17.48 9.10 -6.19
N VAL A 100 -16.76 8.39 -5.32
CA VAL A 100 -15.30 8.44 -5.25
C VAL A 100 -14.63 7.42 -6.16
N ALA A 101 -15.28 6.30 -6.50
CA ALA A 101 -14.75 5.37 -7.51
C ALA A 101 -14.53 6.08 -8.87
N THR A 102 -15.48 6.91 -9.30
CA THR A 102 -15.37 7.70 -10.53
C THR A 102 -14.29 8.77 -10.44
N LEU A 103 -14.10 9.39 -9.26
CA LEU A 103 -13.01 10.33 -9.00
C LEU A 103 -11.64 9.63 -8.97
N GLY A 104 -11.54 8.43 -8.40
CA GLY A 104 -10.32 7.63 -8.36
C GLY A 104 -9.92 7.13 -9.75
N GLU A 105 -10.88 6.72 -10.57
CA GLU A 105 -10.67 6.41 -12.00
C GLU A 105 -10.22 7.65 -12.78
N ALA A 106 -10.86 8.80 -12.56
CA ALA A 106 -10.47 10.06 -13.18
C ALA A 106 -9.10 10.55 -12.69
N ALA A 107 -8.77 10.38 -11.41
CA ALA A 107 -7.48 10.74 -10.84
C ALA A 107 -6.36 9.80 -11.33
N ALA A 108 -6.62 8.49 -11.44
CA ALA A 108 -5.69 7.54 -12.06
C ALA A 108 -5.49 7.86 -13.55
N PHE A 109 -6.55 8.25 -14.26
CA PHE A 109 -6.47 8.71 -15.65
C PHE A 109 -5.67 10.01 -15.77
N VAL A 110 -5.92 11.00 -14.92
CA VAL A 110 -5.17 12.26 -14.88
C VAL A 110 -3.72 12.01 -14.47
N ALA A 111 -3.43 11.12 -13.52
CA ALA A 111 -2.07 10.73 -13.15
C ALA A 111 -1.36 10.04 -14.31
N ALA A 112 -2.04 9.13 -15.03
CA ALA A 112 -1.50 8.50 -16.24
C ALA A 112 -1.27 9.52 -17.39
N MET A 113 -2.10 10.57 -17.48
CA MET A 113 -1.96 11.66 -18.45
C MET A 113 -0.92 12.71 -18.03
N ALA A 114 -0.73 12.88 -16.71
CA ALA A 114 0.22 13.78 -16.08
C ALA A 114 1.57 13.10 -15.80
N GLU A 115 1.88 12.00 -16.50
CA GLU A 115 3.23 11.49 -16.67
C GLU A 115 3.93 12.28 -17.80
N PRO A 116 4.67 13.38 -17.54
CA PRO A 116 5.63 13.88 -18.50
C PRO A 116 6.85 12.97 -18.46
N ALA A 117 7.17 12.34 -19.59
CA ALA A 117 8.52 11.94 -20.00
C ALA A 117 9.57 11.87 -18.88
N ARG A 118 9.48 10.90 -17.96
CA ARG A 118 10.65 10.45 -17.19
C ARG A 118 11.31 9.32 -17.96
N GLU A 119 12.00 9.78 -19.00
CA GLU A 119 13.20 9.23 -19.58
C GLU A 119 13.60 7.86 -19.05
N THR A 120 13.24 6.85 -19.84
CA THR A 120 13.83 5.52 -19.85
C THR A 120 15.35 5.62 -19.73
N MET A 121 15.90 5.20 -18.59
CA MET A 121 17.34 4.93 -18.51
C MET A 121 17.56 3.54 -17.90
N PRO A 122 18.02 2.55 -18.71
CA PRO A 122 18.42 1.26 -18.18
C PRO A 122 19.72 1.43 -17.39
N ARG A 123 19.62 1.38 -16.06
CA ARG A 123 20.78 1.35 -15.18
C ARG A 123 21.20 -0.10 -14.99
N ASN A 124 22.10 -0.61 -15.85
CA ASN A 124 22.99 -1.78 -15.67
C ASN A 124 23.52 -2.23 -17.06
N VAL A 125 24.80 -2.48 -17.35
CA VAL A 125 26.05 -2.63 -16.59
C VAL A 125 27.18 -2.29 -17.56
N ARG A 126 28.11 -1.39 -17.20
CA ARG A 126 29.48 -1.51 -17.74
C ARG A 126 30.55 -0.99 -16.79
N ALA A 127 31.54 -1.84 -16.65
CA ALA A 127 32.88 -1.66 -16.09
C ALA A 127 33.00 -1.54 -14.56
N ARG A 128 33.56 -2.58 -13.94
CA ARG A 128 34.86 -2.44 -13.26
C ARG A 128 35.76 -3.65 -13.56
N ARG A 129 36.88 -3.33 -14.19
CA ARG A 129 38.07 -4.16 -14.37
C ARG A 129 38.80 -4.29 -13.01
N GLY A 130 39.46 -5.43 -12.83
CA GLY A 130 40.78 -5.49 -12.21
C GLY A 130 40.81 -5.75 -10.70
N VAL A 131 40.82 -7.03 -10.33
CA VAL A 131 41.65 -7.48 -9.19
C VAL A 131 42.45 -8.69 -9.66
N THR A 132 43.74 -8.43 -9.87
CA THR A 132 44.79 -9.43 -10.06
C THR A 132 45.14 -9.97 -8.68
N ILE A 133 45.09 -11.29 -8.49
CA ILE A 133 45.90 -11.94 -7.46
C ILE A 133 46.56 -13.17 -8.09
N ALA A 134 47.89 -13.15 -8.05
CA ALA A 134 48.78 -14.16 -8.59
C ALA A 134 48.93 -15.37 -7.65
N THR A 135 49.09 -16.55 -8.26
CA THR A 135 49.48 -17.86 -7.69
C THR A 135 50.90 -17.83 -7.09
N PRO A 136 51.32 -18.80 -6.22
CA PRO A 136 51.88 -20.10 -6.69
C PRO A 136 51.46 -21.30 -5.79
N ALA A 137 51.02 -22.45 -6.33
CA ALA A 137 51.76 -23.60 -6.88
C ALA A 137 52.11 -24.72 -5.88
N ARG A 138 51.63 -25.95 -6.23
CA ARG A 138 52.32 -27.27 -6.18
C ARG A 138 52.20 -28.15 -4.91
N ALA A 139 51.50 -29.30 -5.07
CA ALA A 139 52.03 -30.68 -4.93
C ALA A 139 50.88 -31.72 -5.08
N VAL A 140 50.83 -32.54 -6.15
CA VAL A 140 51.40 -33.89 -6.38
C VAL A 140 50.56 -35.06 -5.80
N ALA A 141 50.40 -36.10 -6.65
CA ALA A 141 49.94 -37.50 -6.42
C ALA A 141 48.42 -37.76 -6.47
N ARG A 142 47.90 -38.83 -7.10
CA ARG A 142 48.47 -40.02 -7.74
C ARG A 142 47.41 -40.68 -8.65
N VAL A 143 47.92 -41.49 -9.58
CA VAL A 143 47.25 -42.40 -10.53
C VAL A 143 46.62 -43.62 -9.83
N GLY A 144 45.53 -44.18 -10.39
CA GLY A 144 44.99 -45.53 -10.12
C GLY A 144 43.55 -45.68 -10.64
N GLN A 145 43.30 -45.96 -11.93
CA GLN A 145 43.18 -47.27 -12.59
C GLN A 145 41.93 -48.12 -12.23
N ALA A 146 41.10 -48.35 -13.27
CA ALA A 146 40.46 -49.61 -13.69
C ALA A 146 39.20 -50.22 -13.01
N ARG A 147 38.27 -50.56 -13.92
CA ARG A 147 37.35 -51.73 -13.97
C ARG A 147 36.10 -51.60 -13.07
N ARG A 148 34.89 -52.02 -13.49
CA ARG A 148 34.52 -53.13 -14.39
C ARG A 148 33.06 -52.97 -14.85
N ALA A 149 32.79 -53.33 -16.09
CA ALA A 149 31.45 -53.68 -16.57
C ALA A 149 31.09 -55.12 -16.15
N MET A 150 29.82 -55.36 -15.82
CA MET A 150 29.05 -56.62 -15.91
C MET A 150 27.60 -56.23 -15.55
N ALA A 151 26.65 -56.23 -16.50
CA ALA A 151 25.92 -57.38 -17.03
C ALA A 151 25.04 -58.07 -15.97
N VAL A 152 23.74 -57.77 -16.03
CA VAL A 152 22.60 -58.71 -15.92
C VAL A 152 21.58 -58.26 -16.94
#